data_AF-A0A329NXM5-F1
#
_entry.id   AF-A0A329NXM5-F1
#
_cell.length_a   1.000
_cell.length_b   1.000
_cell.length_c   1.000
_cell.angle_alpha   90.00
_cell.angle_beta   90.00
_cell.angle_gamma   90.00
#
_symmetry.space_group_name_H-M   'P 1'
#
loop_
_entity.id
_entity.type
_entity.pdbx_description
1 polymer ?
#
loop_
_entity_poly.entity_id
_entity_poly.type
_entity_poly.pdbx_seq_one_letter_code
_entity_poly.pdbx_strand_id
1 'polypeptide(L)'
;MDLARKSRVGHTAVAAGSQSLSAGLTEAMSKLAENPHEKVSLVFAESPLPEVYAEKSESLDRGLALAFTLSAVRPDRTLGVLTLDVADDSPSGIFDAPASETLAGFLVDALNAPEQGAVRWNSRGTRWTLQAEQAGINAKA
;
A
#
# COMPACT_ATOMS: atom_id res chain seq x y z
N MET A 1 1.83 -9.07 20.37
CA MET A 1 1.17 -8.26 21.42
C MET A 1 1.34 -6.81 21.04
N ASP A 2 0.27 -6.16 20.60
CA ASP A 2 0.24 -4.70 20.48
C ASP A 2 0.15 -4.13 21.90
N LEU A 3 1.21 -3.48 22.36
CA LEU A 3 1.30 -2.91 23.71
C LEU A 3 0.36 -1.72 23.91
N ALA A 4 0.11 -0.93 22.85
CA ALA A 4 -0.74 0.24 22.93
C ALA A 4 -2.23 -0.16 22.96
N ARG A 5 -2.62 -1.19 22.21
CA ARG A 5 -4.01 -1.65 22.13
C ARG A 5 -4.31 -2.90 22.98
N LYS A 6 -3.31 -3.46 23.66
CA LYS A 6 -3.37 -4.75 24.38
C LYS A 6 -3.99 -5.88 23.54
N SER A 7 -3.76 -5.85 22.23
CA SER A 7 -4.31 -6.85 21.31
C SER A 7 -3.35 -8.02 21.14
N ARG A 8 -3.91 -9.23 20.99
CA ARG A 8 -3.16 -10.47 20.72
C ARG A 8 -3.17 -10.84 19.24
N VAL A 9 -3.42 -9.87 18.37
CA VAL A 9 -3.41 -10.06 16.91
C VAL A 9 -1.98 -10.37 16.45
N GLY A 10 -1.83 -11.24 15.45
CA GLY A 10 -0.53 -11.52 14.85
C GLY A 10 0.01 -10.28 14.13
N HIS A 11 1.24 -9.86 14.44
CA HIS A 11 1.89 -8.72 13.80
C HIS A 11 3.12 -9.19 13.03
N THR A 12 3.30 -8.66 11.83
CA THR A 12 4.52 -8.84 11.02
C THR A 12 5.08 -7.46 10.72
N ALA A 13 6.39 -7.28 10.88
CA ALA A 13 7.11 -6.13 10.38
C ALA A 13 7.97 -6.59 9.19
N VAL A 14 7.87 -5.88 8.07
CA VAL A 14 8.57 -6.23 6.82
C VAL A 14 9.51 -5.09 6.45
N ALA A 15 10.78 -5.42 6.20
CA ALA A 15 11.77 -4.49 5.68
C ALA A 15 12.44 -5.15 4.45
N ALA A 16 12.32 -4.50 3.30
CA ALA A 16 12.85 -4.96 2.02
C ALA A 16 13.54 -3.82 1.25
N GLY A 17 14.14 -2.86 1.96
CA GLY A 17 14.76 -1.67 1.39
C GLY A 17 13.73 -0.81 0.66
N SER A 18 14.05 -0.36 -0.56
CA SER A 18 13.15 0.45 -1.38
C SER A 18 11.84 -0.27 -1.75
N GLN A 19 11.73 -1.59 -1.55
CA GLN A 19 10.53 -2.37 -1.87
C GLN A 19 9.70 -2.76 -0.62
N SER A 20 9.97 -2.17 0.54
CA SER A 20 9.30 -2.52 1.81
C SER A 20 7.78 -2.42 1.74
N LEU A 21 7.23 -1.39 1.08
CA LEU A 21 5.78 -1.25 0.94
C LEU A 21 5.16 -2.37 0.09
N SER A 22 5.72 -2.67 -1.08
CA SER A 22 5.25 -3.77 -1.94
C SER A 22 5.36 -5.14 -1.26
N ALA A 23 6.44 -5.37 -0.51
CA ALA A 23 6.61 -6.59 0.27
C ALA A 23 5.58 -6.69 1.41
N GLY A 24 5.29 -5.59 2.09
CA GLY A 24 4.23 -5.51 3.09
C GLY A 24 2.84 -5.79 2.52
N LEU A 25 2.54 -5.28 1.32
CA LEU A 25 1.29 -5.58 0.62
C LEU A 25 1.17 -7.07 0.26
N THR A 26 2.29 -7.67 -0.16
CA THR A 26 2.36 -9.12 -0.45
C THR A 26 2.04 -9.94 0.80
N GLU A 27 2.69 -9.65 1.92
CA GLU A 27 2.44 -10.28 3.22
C GLU A 27 0.97 -10.10 3.67
N ALA A 28 0.42 -8.90 3.51
CA ALA A 28 -0.97 -8.63 3.84
C ALA A 28 -1.95 -9.44 2.97
N MET A 29 -1.67 -9.57 1.67
CA MET A 29 -2.47 -10.40 0.76
C MET A 29 -2.37 -11.89 1.13
N SER A 30 -1.20 -12.39 1.50
CA SER A 30 -1.04 -13.77 1.98
C SER A 30 -1.89 -14.04 3.22
N LYS A 31 -1.91 -13.12 4.20
CA LYS A 31 -2.77 -13.25 5.39
C LYS A 31 -4.25 -13.25 5.05
N LEU A 32 -4.67 -12.38 4.13
CA LEU A 32 -6.06 -12.33 3.67
C LEU A 32 -6.45 -13.59 2.88
N ALA A 33 -5.53 -14.19 2.13
CA ALA A 33 -5.76 -15.45 1.44
C ALA A 33 -5.95 -16.63 2.41
N GLU A 34 -5.18 -16.66 3.50
CA GLU A 34 -5.31 -17.66 4.56
C GLU A 34 -6.58 -17.49 5.39
N ASN A 35 -6.97 -16.24 5.71
CA ASN A 35 -8.13 -15.93 6.54
C ASN A 35 -8.98 -14.78 5.93
N PRO A 36 -9.82 -15.06 4.91
CA PRO A 36 -10.52 -14.01 4.13
C PRO A 36 -11.53 -13.16 4.92
N HIS A 37 -12.01 -13.64 6.06
CA HIS A 37 -12.96 -12.93 6.91
C HIS A 37 -12.30 -11.93 7.87
N GLU A 38 -10.98 -11.99 8.04
CA GLU A 38 -10.23 -11.04 8.86
C GLU A 38 -9.85 -9.80 8.07
N LYS A 39 -9.58 -8.70 8.79
CA LYS A 39 -9.06 -7.46 8.21
C LYS A 39 -7.59 -7.33 8.59
N VAL A 40 -6.79 -6.85 7.64
CA VAL A 40 -5.37 -6.57 7.86
C VAL A 40 -5.15 -5.06 7.88
N SER A 41 -4.60 -4.54 8.98
CA SER A 41 -4.08 -3.18 9.02
C SER A 41 -2.63 -3.17 8.55
N LEU A 42 -2.38 -2.53 7.41
CA LEU A 42 -1.04 -2.31 6.89
C LEU A 42 -0.64 -0.88 7.19
N VAL A 43 0.53 -0.69 7.79
CA VAL A 43 1.11 0.63 8.07
C VAL A 43 2.48 0.69 7.44
N PHE A 44 2.71 1.74 6.66
CA PHE A 44 4.01 2.11 6.13
C PHE A 44 4.38 3.47 6.69
N ALA A 45 5.58 3.59 7.24
CA ALA A 45 6.06 4.83 7.78
C ALA A 45 7.56 4.94 7.55
N GLU A 46 7.97 6.02 6.90
CA GLU A 46 9.35 6.45 6.78
C GLU A 46 9.50 7.76 7.55
N SER A 47 10.57 7.85 8.33
CA SER A 47 10.94 9.07 9.04
C SER A 47 12.06 9.77 8.27
N PRO A 48 12.11 11.11 8.30
CA PRO A 48 13.22 11.82 7.68
C PRO A 48 14.55 11.31 8.26
N LEU A 49 15.55 11.14 7.39
CA LEU A 49 16.88 10.76 7.82
C LEU A 49 17.44 11.82 8.78
N PRO A 50 18.06 11.42 9.91
CA PRO A 50 18.78 12.35 10.76
C PRO A 50 19.84 13.13 9.97
N GLU A 51 20.05 14.40 10.32
CA GLU A 51 20.94 15.33 9.60
C GLU A 51 22.36 14.78 9.41
N VAL A 52 22.86 13.95 10.34
CA VAL A 52 24.18 13.31 10.26
C VAL A 52 24.33 12.38 9.05
N TYR A 53 23.22 11.98 8.44
CA TYR A 53 23.16 11.14 7.24
C TYR A 53 22.72 11.92 5.99
N ALA A 54 22.58 13.24 6.06
CA ALA A 54 22.10 14.06 4.95
C ALA A 54 22.97 13.90 3.68
N GLU A 55 24.29 13.73 3.84
CA GLU A 55 25.22 13.48 2.73
C GLU A 55 24.97 12.16 1.98
N LYS A 56 24.21 11.24 2.60
CA LYS A 56 23.84 9.94 2.03
C LYS A 56 22.42 9.93 1.45
N SER A 57 21.69 11.04 1.55
CA SER A 57 20.34 11.16 1.01
C SER A 57 20.38 11.82 -0.37
N GLU A 58 19.75 11.18 -1.35
CA GLU A 58 19.56 11.76 -2.69
C GLU A 58 18.35 12.71 -2.75
N SER A 59 17.57 12.82 -1.66
CA SER A 59 16.37 13.66 -1.58
C SER A 59 16.20 14.34 -0.22
N LEU A 60 15.50 15.48 -0.20
CA LEU A 60 14.98 16.11 1.02
C LEU A 60 13.77 15.31 1.50
N ASP A 61 14.04 14.23 2.22
CA ASP A 61 13.01 13.35 2.72
C ASP A 61 12.24 14.03 3.86
N ARG A 62 10.94 14.24 3.68
CA ARG A 62 10.07 14.88 4.69
C ARG A 62 9.47 13.87 5.67
N GLY A 63 9.75 12.58 5.47
CA GLY A 63 9.01 11.50 6.10
C GLY A 63 7.61 11.37 5.52
N LEU A 64 7.09 10.14 5.55
CA LEU A 64 5.79 9.79 5.01
C LEU A 64 5.19 8.67 5.85
N ALA A 65 3.91 8.79 6.18
CA ALA A 65 3.18 7.72 6.85
C ALA A 65 1.84 7.46 6.15
N LEU A 66 1.52 6.19 6.02
CA LEU A 66 0.38 5.65 5.31
C LEU A 66 -0.18 4.48 6.11
N ALA A 67 -1.51 4.40 6.21
CA ALA A 67 -2.18 3.25 6.79
C ALA A 67 -3.38 2.82 5.96
N PHE A 68 -3.46 1.53 5.65
CA PHE A 68 -4.60 0.90 5.00
C PHE A 68 -5.28 -0.10 5.94
N THR A 69 -6.59 -0.22 5.78
CA THR A 69 -7.34 -1.39 6.25
C THR A 69 -7.75 -2.21 5.04
N LEU A 70 -7.17 -3.39 4.90
CA LEU A 70 -7.38 -4.31 3.78
C LEU A 70 -8.36 -5.42 4.20
N SER A 71 -9.19 -5.86 3.26
CA SER A 71 -10.21 -6.89 3.46
C SER A 71 -10.41 -7.65 2.17
N ALA A 72 -10.50 -8.98 2.24
CA ALA A 72 -10.85 -9.81 1.08
C ALA A 72 -12.36 -9.78 0.80
N VAL A 73 -13.18 -9.58 1.84
CA VAL A 73 -14.63 -9.36 1.71
C VAL A 73 -14.89 -7.87 1.50
N ARG A 74 -15.63 -7.52 0.45
CA ARG A 74 -15.99 -6.14 0.12
C ARG A 74 -16.84 -5.52 1.24
N PRO A 75 -16.36 -4.47 1.93
CA PRO A 75 -17.14 -3.76 2.94
C PRO A 75 -18.09 -2.73 2.32
N ASP A 76 -19.03 -2.21 3.12
CA ASP A 76 -20.02 -1.19 2.71
C ASP A 76 -19.37 0.10 2.17
N ARG A 77 -18.19 0.46 2.69
CA ARG A 77 -17.40 1.60 2.22
C ARG A 77 -15.98 1.15 1.90
N THR A 78 -15.59 1.36 0.65
CA THR A 78 -14.26 1.02 0.12
C THR A 78 -13.68 2.25 -0.57
N LEU A 79 -12.38 2.51 -0.41
CA LEU A 79 -11.68 3.59 -1.11
C LEU A 79 -11.12 3.14 -2.46
N GLY A 80 -10.89 1.84 -2.62
CA GLY A 80 -10.42 1.25 -3.86
C GLY A 80 -10.23 -0.26 -3.72
N VAL A 81 -10.05 -0.91 -4.86
CA VAL A 81 -9.75 -2.34 -4.96
C VAL A 81 -8.31 -2.51 -5.36
N LEU A 82 -7.59 -3.34 -4.60
CA LEU A 82 -6.23 -3.76 -4.92
C LEU A 82 -6.27 -5.17 -5.52
N THR A 83 -5.70 -5.35 -6.70
CA THR A 83 -5.55 -6.67 -7.34
C THR A 83 -4.08 -7.00 -7.53
N LEU A 84 -3.79 -8.30 -7.48
CA LEU A 84 -2.48 -8.89 -7.69
C LEU A 84 -2.57 -9.90 -8.83
N ASP A 85 -1.76 -9.71 -9.85
CA ASP A 85 -1.66 -10.57 -11.02
C ASP A 85 -0.19 -10.99 -11.25
N VAL A 86 0.04 -12.07 -11.99
CA VAL A 86 1.39 -12.40 -12.47
C VAL A 86 1.77 -11.38 -13.53
N ALA A 87 2.96 -10.78 -13.42
CA ALA A 87 3.42 -9.83 -14.42
C ALA A 87 3.67 -10.58 -15.75
N ASP A 88 3.06 -10.10 -16.83
CA ASP A 88 3.44 -10.49 -18.19
C ASP A 88 4.49 -9.51 -18.75
N ASP A 89 5.21 -9.94 -19.79
CA ASP A 89 6.24 -9.14 -20.48
C ASP A 89 5.66 -7.98 -21.32
N SER A 90 4.37 -7.65 -21.17
CA SER A 90 3.69 -6.63 -21.98
C SER A 90 4.01 -5.20 -21.48
N PRO A 91 4.67 -4.34 -22.27
CA PRO A 91 5.00 -2.98 -21.87
C PRO A 91 3.75 -2.10 -21.94
N SER A 92 3.25 -1.63 -20.80
CA SER A 92 2.03 -0.80 -20.75
C SER A 92 2.08 0.27 -19.66
N GLY A 93 2.97 1.25 -19.74
CA GLY A 93 2.94 2.44 -18.86
C GLY A 93 3.00 2.14 -17.35
N ILE A 94 3.55 0.97 -16.99
CA ILE A 94 3.65 0.44 -15.63
C ILE A 94 4.92 0.97 -14.97
N PHE A 95 4.86 1.37 -13.70
CA PHE A 95 6.06 1.62 -12.90
C PHE A 95 6.75 0.30 -12.54
N ASP A 96 8.01 0.13 -12.91
CA ASP A 96 8.75 -1.09 -12.59
C ASP A 96 9.52 -0.94 -11.27
N ALA A 97 9.16 -1.75 -10.28
CA ALA A 97 9.74 -1.77 -8.94
C ALA A 97 9.96 -0.38 -8.31
N PRO A 98 8.91 0.47 -8.20
CA PRO A 98 9.06 1.81 -7.63
C PRO A 98 9.53 1.75 -6.18
N ALA A 99 10.31 2.75 -5.75
CA ALA A 99 10.66 2.91 -4.33
C ALA A 99 9.40 3.11 -3.47
N SER A 100 9.47 2.76 -2.19
CA SER A 100 8.30 2.66 -1.31
C SER A 100 7.65 4.02 -1.06
N GLU A 101 8.45 5.07 -0.97
CA GLU A 101 8.04 6.46 -0.80
C GLU A 101 7.31 6.96 -2.06
N THR A 102 7.88 6.66 -3.24
CA THR A 102 7.27 6.98 -4.53
C THR A 102 5.95 6.25 -4.71
N LEU A 103 5.92 4.95 -4.42
CA LEU A 103 4.70 4.15 -4.47
C LEU A 103 3.65 4.68 -3.49
N ALA A 104 4.02 4.95 -2.24
CA ALA A 104 3.11 5.50 -1.25
C ALA A 104 2.49 6.82 -1.71
N GLY A 105 3.29 7.73 -2.29
CA GLY A 105 2.79 8.95 -2.92
C GLY A 105 1.75 8.67 -4.00
N PHE A 106 2.06 7.79 -4.96
CA PHE A 106 1.11 7.41 -6.02
C PHE A 106 -0.19 6.80 -5.50
N LEU A 107 -0.12 5.96 -4.46
CA LEU A 107 -1.34 5.38 -3.87
C LEU A 107 -2.19 6.45 -3.19
N VAL A 108 -1.58 7.39 -2.46
CA VAL A 108 -2.29 8.51 -1.83
C VAL A 108 -2.95 9.39 -2.89
N ASP A 109 -2.22 9.76 -3.94
CA ASP A 109 -2.75 10.60 -5.01
C ASP A 109 -3.92 9.92 -5.73
N ALA A 110 -3.79 8.64 -6.06
CA ALA A 110 -4.84 7.88 -6.73
C ALA A 110 -6.12 7.72 -5.89
N LEU A 111 -5.97 7.53 -4.59
CA LEU A 111 -7.13 7.44 -3.67
C LEU A 111 -7.80 8.80 -3.45
N ASN A 112 -7.08 9.90 -3.61
CA ASN A 112 -7.61 11.26 -3.51
C ASN A 112 -8.22 11.78 -4.82
N ALA A 113 -7.82 11.22 -5.97
CA ALA A 113 -8.29 11.60 -7.30
C ALA A 113 -8.76 10.37 -8.11
N PRO A 114 -9.86 9.71 -7.70
CA PRO A 114 -10.30 8.44 -8.29
C PRO A 114 -10.64 8.51 -9.78
N GLU A 115 -10.89 9.70 -10.32
CA GLU A 115 -11.13 9.96 -11.73
C GLU A 115 -9.89 9.75 -12.63
N GLN A 116 -8.68 9.72 -12.05
CA GLN A 116 -7.43 9.56 -12.80
C GLN A 116 -7.19 8.11 -13.29
N GLY A 117 -8.06 7.18 -12.90
CA GLY A 117 -8.00 5.79 -13.34
C GLY A 117 -7.16 4.91 -12.41
N ALA A 118 -6.84 3.70 -12.88
CA ALA A 118 -6.13 2.70 -12.08
C ALA A 118 -4.62 2.93 -12.10
N VAL A 119 -3.99 2.87 -10.93
CA VAL A 119 -2.53 2.86 -10.79
C VAL A 119 -2.02 1.44 -10.90
N ARG A 120 -0.99 1.22 -11.73
CA ARG A 120 -0.37 -0.09 -11.95
C ARG A 120 1.12 -0.02 -11.71
N TRP A 121 1.65 -1.00 -10.98
CA TRP A 121 3.09 -1.14 -10.75
C TRP A 121 3.50 -2.60 -10.72
N ASN A 122 4.75 -2.88 -11.06
CA ASN A 122 5.35 -4.19 -10.90
C ASN A 122 6.20 -4.25 -9.63
N SER A 123 6.24 -5.42 -9.01
CA SER A 123 7.15 -5.73 -7.91
C SER A 123 7.51 -7.21 -7.97
N ARG A 124 8.80 -7.52 -8.14
CA ARG A 124 9.36 -8.89 -8.07
C ARG A 124 8.55 -9.94 -8.87
N GLY A 125 8.20 -9.63 -10.11
CA GLY A 125 7.47 -10.56 -11.01
C GLY A 125 5.96 -10.60 -10.80
N THR A 126 5.43 -9.75 -9.91
CA THR A 126 3.99 -9.56 -9.74
C THR A 126 3.58 -8.17 -10.22
N ARG A 127 2.36 -8.07 -10.75
CA ARG A 127 1.72 -6.83 -11.15
C ARG A 127 0.63 -6.50 -10.16
N TRP A 128 0.70 -5.29 -9.62
CA TRP A 128 -0.31 -4.74 -8.74
C TRP A 128 -1.14 -3.71 -9.49
N THR A 129 -2.45 -3.71 -9.24
CA THR A 129 -3.36 -2.66 -9.71
C THR A 129 -4.16 -2.13 -8.54
N LEU A 130 -4.13 -0.82 -8.32
CA LEU A 130 -5.07 -0.13 -7.45
C LEU A 130 -6.10 0.60 -8.33
N GLN A 131 -7.36 0.22 -8.19
CA GLN A 131 -8.49 0.96 -8.77
C GLN A 131 -9.22 1.70 -7.65
N ALA A 132 -9.06 3.01 -7.58
CA ALA A 132 -9.79 3.84 -6.63
C ALA A 132 -11.29 3.86 -6.97
N GLU A 133 -12.13 3.89 -5.95
CA GLU A 133 -13.59 3.97 -6.09
C GLU A 133 -14.08 5.28 -5.48
N GLN A 134 -15.00 5.97 -6.17
CA GLN A 134 -15.69 7.11 -5.56
C GLN A 134 -16.50 6.59 -4.38
N ALA A 135 -16.16 7.05 -3.17
CA ALA A 135 -16.97 6.79 -1.99
C ALA A 135 -18.36 7.40 -2.23
N GLY A 136 -19.35 6.55 -2.52
CA GLY A 136 -20.72 6.97 -2.73
C GLY A 136 -21.19 7.81 -1.55
N ILE A 137 -21.36 9.11 -1.77
CA ILE A 137 -22.08 9.97 -0.85
C ILE A 137 -23.53 9.55 -1.00
N ASN A 138 -23.98 8.60 -0.16
CA ASN A 138 -25.41 8.40 0.03
C ASN A 138 -25.94 9.66 0.72
N ALA A 139 -26.37 10.62 -0.10
CA ALA A 139 -27.27 11.67 0.32
C ALA A 139 -28.54 10.97 0.83
N LYS A 140 -28.70 10.89 2.15
CA LYS A 140 -30.00 10.57 2.72
C LYS A 140 -30.94 11.72 2.35
N ALA A 141 -31.97 11.37 1.59
CA ALA A 141 -33.16 12.16 1.31
C ALA A 141 -33.90 12.56 2.59
#